data_AF-A0AAV5QXF7-F1
#
_entry.id   AF-A0AAV5QXF7-F1
#
_cell.length_a   1.000
_cell.length_b   1.000
_cell.length_c   1.000
_cell.angle_alpha   90.00
_cell.angle_beta   90.00
_cell.angle_gamma   90.00
#
_symmetry.space_group_name_H-M   'P 1'
#
loop_
_entity.id
_entity.type
_entity.pdbx_description
1 polymer ?
#
loop_
_entity_poly.entity_id
_entity_poly.type
_entity_poly.pdbx_seq_one_letter_code
_entity_poly.pdbx_strand_id
1 'polypeptide(L)'
;MTPVKRKNDNLLSEDLHDEKKVKLESVTEQNTDNSGDKGNVDVNDDVTEDKGNDDNNDINEKDKEGEETPKNGDENTGEVEDEEKRRVRSYQFDGYTYSYKVRPSVLEEEDGKIRFVVVNNDDKHDSMIVLTGLKNIFQKQLPEMPKAYIARLVYDRSHLSIAIVRDNLVVVGGITIRPFENHEFAEIVFCAISSTEQVRGYGAHLMNHLKDYIKATTKIKYFLTYADNYAIGYFKKQGFTKEITLPKKVWMGYIKDYEGGTLMQCTMLPKIRYLDSTKILSVQKAAILKKIRSISKSHVIHKGLSHFKNENFTPLNPFDIPGIKEAGWTREMDDLAQKPKRGAHHIPMLTILTEMQNHPSNWPFLQPVNRDEVADYYEVIKEPMDLSTMEVKLENDAYESMDDFIYDCKLIFNNCRQYNGENTTFYKNANKLEKAVIAKLKDFPEYSSSLEILTKR
;
A
#
# COMPACT_ATOMS: atom_id res chain seq x y z
N MET A 1 12.15 7.57 -56.58
CA MET A 1 11.45 8.28 -55.50
C MET A 1 12.48 9.07 -54.70
N THR A 2 12.38 10.39 -54.75
CA THR A 2 13.32 11.38 -54.21
C THR A 2 13.22 11.44 -52.67
N PRO A 3 14.34 11.56 -51.93
CA PRO A 3 14.31 11.75 -50.47
C PRO A 3 14.33 13.24 -50.10
N VAL A 4 13.41 13.66 -49.24
CA VAL A 4 13.39 15.02 -48.66
C VAL A 4 14.12 15.00 -47.32
N LYS A 5 15.22 15.75 -47.25
CA LYS A 5 15.97 16.09 -46.02
C LYS A 5 15.15 17.07 -45.16
N ARG A 6 14.98 16.79 -43.87
CA ARG A 6 14.55 17.78 -42.87
C ARG A 6 15.80 18.43 -42.27
N LYS A 7 15.83 19.77 -42.30
CA LYS A 7 16.79 20.63 -41.60
C LYS A 7 16.27 20.92 -40.18
N ASN A 8 17.17 20.85 -39.21
CA ASN A 8 17.09 21.56 -37.93
C ASN A 8 17.13 23.07 -38.18
N ASP A 9 16.42 23.83 -37.35
CA ASP A 9 16.87 25.14 -36.90
C ASP A 9 16.29 25.42 -35.50
N ASN A 10 17.22 25.62 -34.56
CA ASN A 10 17.03 26.22 -33.24
C ASN A 10 16.89 27.74 -33.41
N LEU A 11 16.00 28.39 -32.65
CA LEU A 11 16.14 29.79 -32.24
C LEU A 11 15.22 30.07 -31.04
N LEU A 12 15.85 30.26 -29.87
CA LEU A 12 15.27 30.71 -28.61
C LEU A 12 16.14 31.86 -28.10
N SER A 13 15.55 33.05 -28.01
CA SER A 13 15.93 34.26 -27.25
C SER A 13 15.03 35.37 -27.83
N GLU A 14 14.35 36.25 -27.11
CA GLU A 14 14.57 36.85 -25.79
C GLU A 14 13.29 37.65 -25.42
N ASP A 15 13.33 38.30 -24.25
CA ASP A 15 12.46 39.37 -23.76
C ASP A 15 11.20 39.01 -22.96
N LEU A 16 11.28 39.18 -21.64
CA LEU A 16 10.24 39.81 -20.81
C LEU A 16 10.86 40.40 -19.52
N HIS A 17 10.88 41.73 -19.45
CA HIS A 17 10.86 42.52 -18.21
C HIS A 17 9.60 43.38 -18.24
N ASP A 18 8.76 43.32 -17.20
CA ASP A 18 8.51 44.49 -16.35
C ASP A 18 7.60 44.18 -15.15
N GLU A 19 7.94 44.82 -14.03
CA GLU A 19 7.33 44.75 -12.71
C GLU A 19 6.01 45.53 -12.60
N LYS A 20 5.10 45.11 -11.70
CA LYS A 20 4.28 46.06 -10.92
C LYS A 20 4.03 45.58 -9.48
N LYS A 21 4.57 46.36 -8.54
CA LYS A 21 4.26 46.46 -7.09
C LYS A 21 2.84 46.96 -6.85
N VAL A 22 2.20 46.45 -5.79
CA VAL A 22 1.17 47.18 -5.03
C VAL A 22 1.44 46.98 -3.52
N LYS A 23 1.52 48.09 -2.79
CA LYS A 23 1.63 48.23 -1.33
C LYS A 23 0.26 48.00 -0.66
N LEU A 24 0.24 47.49 0.57
CA LEU A 24 -0.74 47.94 1.56
C LEU A 24 -0.08 48.06 2.94
N GLU A 25 -0.46 49.13 3.63
CA GLU A 25 0.14 49.68 4.84
C GLU A 25 -0.36 49.03 6.13
N SER A 26 0.44 49.27 7.16
CA SER A 26 0.34 48.94 8.58
C SER A 26 -0.90 49.47 9.30
N VAL A 27 -1.39 48.71 10.28
CA VAL A 27 -2.00 49.25 11.51
C VAL A 27 -1.36 48.55 12.71
N THR A 28 -0.65 49.34 13.50
CA THR A 28 -0.20 49.07 14.87
C THR A 28 -1.36 49.22 15.85
N GLU A 29 -1.49 48.32 16.82
CA GLU A 29 -1.98 48.67 18.14
C GLU A 29 -1.28 47.85 19.23
N GLN A 30 -0.82 48.59 20.24
CA GLN A 30 -0.10 48.17 21.43
C GLN A 30 -1.08 47.69 22.52
N ASN A 31 -0.52 46.97 23.49
CA ASN A 31 -0.90 46.85 24.92
C ASN A 31 -0.97 45.36 25.33
N THR A 32 -0.49 44.89 26.47
CA THR A 32 0.34 45.40 27.58
C THR A 32 0.71 44.17 28.39
N ASP A 33 1.90 44.19 29.02
CA ASP A 33 2.31 43.27 30.07
C ASP A 33 1.23 43.07 31.16
N ASN A 34 1.12 41.84 31.68
CA ASN A 34 0.91 41.68 33.11
C ASN A 34 1.55 40.39 33.67
N SER A 35 2.32 40.61 34.72
CA SER A 35 3.09 39.68 35.55
C SER A 35 2.25 38.91 36.58
N GLY A 36 2.80 37.80 37.09
CA GLY A 36 2.47 37.22 38.41
C GLY A 36 2.17 35.72 38.34
N ASP A 37 3.13 34.82 38.59
CA ASP A 37 3.66 34.37 39.89
C ASP A 37 2.88 33.18 40.51
N LYS A 38 3.68 32.17 40.92
CA LYS A 38 3.43 31.03 41.82
C LYS A 38 2.49 29.88 41.41
N GLY A 39 3.07 28.68 41.47
CA GLY A 39 2.32 27.44 41.69
C GLY A 39 3.12 26.17 41.41
N ASN A 40 4.22 25.96 42.12
CA ASN A 40 4.93 24.67 42.15
C ASN A 40 4.07 23.65 42.90
N VAL A 41 3.70 22.52 42.29
CA VAL A 41 3.24 21.32 42.99
C VAL A 41 3.87 20.11 42.31
N ASP A 42 4.89 19.57 42.97
CA ASP A 42 5.41 18.23 42.76
C ASP A 42 4.33 17.20 43.07
N VAL A 43 4.08 16.28 42.14
CA VAL A 43 3.56 14.95 42.45
C VAL A 43 4.45 13.94 41.73
N ASN A 44 5.27 13.26 42.53
CA ASN A 44 5.91 12.00 42.18
C ASN A 44 4.82 10.98 41.85
N ASP A 45 4.94 10.29 40.72
CA ASP A 45 4.40 8.94 40.61
C ASP A 45 5.43 8.01 40.00
N ASP A 46 5.87 7.13 40.89
CA ASP A 46 6.67 5.93 40.72
C ASP A 46 5.80 4.89 40.02
N VAL A 47 6.15 4.44 38.81
CA VAL A 47 5.57 3.22 38.22
C VAL A 47 6.68 2.39 37.59
N THR A 48 7.14 1.46 38.43
CA THR A 48 7.60 0.10 38.13
C THR A 48 7.58 -0.33 36.66
N GLU A 49 8.78 -0.65 36.15
CA GLU A 49 9.00 -1.52 35.01
C GLU A 49 8.35 -2.89 35.25
N ASP A 50 7.39 -3.28 34.43
CA ASP A 50 7.03 -4.69 34.25
C ASP A 50 7.33 -5.13 32.82
N LYS A 51 8.07 -6.23 32.73
CA LYS A 51 8.62 -6.82 31.50
C LYS A 51 7.61 -7.84 30.99
N GLY A 52 6.82 -7.45 30.00
CA GLY A 52 6.05 -8.37 29.17
C GLY A 52 6.75 -8.58 27.83
N ASN A 53 7.48 -9.69 27.70
CA ASN A 53 7.81 -10.29 26.40
C ASN A 53 6.50 -10.77 25.77
N ASP A 54 6.18 -10.32 24.57
CA ASP A 54 5.31 -11.06 23.66
C ASP A 54 5.92 -11.06 22.27
N ASP A 55 6.08 -12.27 21.76
CA ASP A 55 6.72 -12.66 20.52
C ASP A 55 5.99 -12.09 19.29
N ASN A 56 6.65 -11.23 18.53
CA ASN A 56 6.24 -10.85 17.17
C ASN A 56 6.96 -11.75 16.16
N ASN A 57 6.37 -12.91 15.87
CA ASN A 57 6.62 -13.65 14.64
C ASN A 57 5.40 -13.48 13.74
N ASP A 58 5.53 -12.65 12.70
CA ASP A 58 5.00 -12.94 11.36
C ASP A 58 5.36 -11.79 10.41
N ILE A 59 6.15 -12.12 9.39
CA ILE A 59 6.04 -11.69 7.98
C ILE A 59 7.26 -12.29 7.26
N ASN A 60 7.05 -13.42 6.58
CA ASN A 60 7.81 -13.83 5.40
C ASN A 60 7.10 -15.01 4.71
N GLU A 61 5.98 -14.75 4.06
CA GLU A 61 5.46 -15.67 3.03
C GLU A 61 6.02 -15.26 1.67
N LYS A 62 7.19 -15.82 1.36
CA LYS A 62 7.59 -16.12 -0.03
C LYS A 62 7.50 -17.63 -0.18
N ASP A 63 6.76 -18.06 -1.19
CA ASP A 63 6.62 -19.43 -1.65
C ASP A 63 7.97 -20.18 -1.60
N LYS A 64 8.08 -21.17 -0.72
CA LYS A 64 9.08 -22.23 -0.79
C LYS A 64 8.37 -23.57 -0.67
N GLU A 65 8.28 -24.26 -1.80
CA GLU A 65 8.07 -25.70 -1.87
C GLU A 65 9.23 -26.39 -1.13
N GLY A 66 8.90 -27.16 -0.10
CA GLY A 66 9.82 -28.04 0.61
C GLY A 66 9.08 -29.31 0.99
N GLU A 67 9.50 -30.43 0.42
CA GLU A 67 9.06 -31.78 0.80
C GLU A 67 9.45 -32.04 2.26
N GLU A 68 8.48 -32.28 3.13
CA GLU A 68 8.71 -32.97 4.40
C GLU A 68 7.72 -34.12 4.57
N THR A 69 8.30 -35.30 4.85
CA THR A 69 7.63 -36.59 5.10
C THR A 69 6.78 -36.57 6.38
N PRO A 70 5.60 -37.21 6.40
CA PRO A 70 4.69 -37.11 7.53
C PRO A 70 5.09 -38.04 8.68
N LYS A 71 5.01 -37.53 9.91
CA LYS A 71 4.88 -38.36 11.13
C LYS A 71 3.54 -38.07 11.81
N ASN A 72 2.64 -39.04 11.63
CA ASN A 72 1.41 -39.42 12.33
C ASN A 72 0.76 -38.46 13.34
N GLY A 73 -0.47 -38.09 13.00
CA GLY A 73 -1.52 -37.56 13.87
C GLY A 73 -2.82 -37.34 13.08
N ASP A 74 -3.47 -38.43 12.64
CA ASP A 74 -4.87 -38.47 12.16
C ASP A 74 -5.77 -37.77 13.20
N GLU A 75 -6.64 -36.81 12.89
CA GLU A 75 -7.93 -37.01 12.20
C GLU A 75 -8.47 -35.73 11.48
N ASN A 76 -7.66 -34.69 11.23
CA ASN A 76 -8.17 -33.38 10.76
C ASN A 76 -7.66 -32.91 9.36
N THR A 77 -6.97 -33.77 8.61
CA THR A 77 -6.35 -33.42 7.31
C THR A 77 -7.33 -33.46 6.13
N GLY A 78 -8.38 -34.28 6.20
CA GLY A 78 -9.34 -34.44 5.11
C GLY A 78 -10.21 -33.21 4.83
N GLU A 79 -10.65 -32.49 5.87
CA GLU A 79 -11.52 -31.32 5.71
C GLU A 79 -10.76 -30.12 5.10
N VAL A 80 -9.50 -29.92 5.48
CA VAL A 80 -8.67 -28.81 4.98
C VAL A 80 -8.33 -28.98 3.50
N GLU A 81 -8.01 -30.20 3.06
CA GLU A 81 -7.75 -30.48 1.64
C GLU A 81 -9.00 -30.30 0.76
N ASP A 82 -10.18 -30.65 1.27
CA ASP A 82 -11.44 -30.48 0.54
C ASP A 82 -11.86 -29.00 0.45
N GLU A 83 -11.61 -28.20 1.49
CA GLU A 83 -11.77 -26.74 1.41
C GLU A 83 -10.79 -26.10 0.41
N GLU A 84 -9.53 -26.53 0.39
CA GLU A 84 -8.50 -26.06 -0.54
C GLU A 84 -8.94 -26.26 -2.01
N LYS A 85 -9.49 -27.45 -2.32
CA LYS A 85 -10.01 -27.80 -3.65
C LYS A 85 -11.24 -26.99 -4.01
N ARG A 86 -12.17 -26.76 -3.08
CA ARG A 86 -13.39 -25.93 -3.31
C ARG A 86 -13.07 -24.48 -3.66
N ARG A 87 -11.93 -23.96 -3.20
CA ARG A 87 -11.48 -22.60 -3.57
C ARG A 87 -11.06 -22.48 -5.02
N VAL A 88 -10.79 -23.57 -5.74
CA VAL A 88 -10.33 -23.50 -7.13
C VAL A 88 -11.50 -23.63 -8.09
N ARG A 89 -11.83 -22.55 -8.79
CA ARG A 89 -12.78 -22.58 -9.91
C ARG A 89 -12.02 -22.88 -11.19
N SER A 90 -12.56 -23.76 -12.02
CA SER A 90 -12.03 -24.03 -13.36
C SER A 90 -13.04 -23.63 -14.44
N TYR A 91 -12.55 -23.20 -15.59
CA TYR A 91 -13.35 -22.91 -16.76
C TYR A 91 -12.59 -23.26 -18.03
N GLN A 92 -13.34 -23.57 -19.09
CA GLN A 92 -12.79 -23.84 -20.42
C GLN A 92 -12.72 -22.55 -21.23
N PHE A 93 -11.58 -22.31 -21.86
CA PHE A 93 -11.41 -21.23 -22.83
C PHE A 93 -10.49 -21.70 -23.95
N ASP A 94 -11.00 -21.71 -25.18
CA ASP A 94 -10.22 -22.08 -26.38
C ASP A 94 -9.60 -23.49 -26.32
N GLY A 95 -10.30 -24.45 -25.70
CA GLY A 95 -9.82 -25.83 -25.56
C GLY A 95 -8.78 -26.04 -24.43
N TYR A 96 -8.49 -25.00 -23.64
CA TYR A 96 -7.64 -25.09 -22.46
C TYR A 96 -8.45 -24.87 -21.18
N THR A 97 -8.13 -25.67 -20.17
CA THR A 97 -8.64 -25.47 -18.81
C THR A 97 -7.83 -24.38 -18.12
N TYR A 98 -8.51 -23.33 -17.68
CA TYR A 98 -7.95 -22.31 -16.81
C TYR A 98 -8.58 -22.41 -15.43
N SER A 99 -7.83 -22.03 -14.39
CA SER A 99 -8.35 -21.98 -13.03
C SER A 99 -8.03 -20.66 -12.35
N TYR A 100 -8.84 -20.33 -11.34
CA TYR A 100 -8.58 -19.22 -10.44
C TYR A 100 -9.02 -19.57 -9.03
N LYS A 101 -8.27 -19.08 -8.04
CA LYS A 101 -8.56 -19.29 -6.63
C LYS A 101 -9.54 -18.21 -6.14
N VAL A 102 -10.60 -18.66 -5.48
CA VAL A 102 -11.64 -17.86 -4.84
C VAL A 102 -11.31 -17.71 -3.36
N ARG A 103 -11.69 -16.57 -2.78
CA ARG A 103 -11.43 -16.27 -1.37
C ARG A 103 -12.45 -16.96 -0.47
N PRO A 104 -12.09 -17.32 0.77
CA PRO A 104 -13.00 -17.99 1.71
C PRO A 104 -14.33 -17.22 1.91
N SER A 105 -14.25 -15.89 2.05
CA SER A 105 -15.43 -15.03 2.19
C SER A 105 -16.45 -15.11 1.04
N VAL A 106 -16.03 -15.45 -0.18
CA VAL A 106 -16.94 -15.65 -1.31
C VAL A 106 -17.66 -16.99 -1.18
N LEU A 107 -16.93 -18.04 -0.77
CA LEU A 107 -17.52 -19.36 -0.55
C LEU A 107 -18.53 -19.32 0.60
N GLU A 108 -18.20 -18.64 1.69
CA GLU A 108 -19.12 -18.48 2.82
C GLU A 108 -20.41 -17.73 2.43
N GLU A 109 -20.34 -16.79 1.49
CA GLU A 109 -21.53 -16.10 0.98
C GLU A 109 -22.38 -17.03 0.11
N GLU A 110 -21.75 -17.82 -0.76
CA GLU A 110 -22.45 -18.80 -1.61
C GLU A 110 -23.09 -19.92 -0.79
N ASP A 111 -22.43 -20.35 0.30
CA ASP A 111 -22.95 -21.30 1.27
C ASP A 111 -24.07 -20.70 2.15
N GLY A 112 -24.32 -19.38 2.04
CA GLY A 112 -25.32 -18.66 2.83
C GLY A 112 -24.93 -18.41 4.29
N LYS A 113 -23.69 -18.69 4.69
CA LYS A 113 -23.18 -18.47 6.07
C LYS A 113 -23.03 -16.99 6.40
N ILE A 114 -22.75 -16.17 5.38
CA ILE A 114 -22.71 -14.71 5.49
C ILE A 114 -23.61 -14.09 4.42
N ARG A 115 -24.06 -12.87 4.67
CA ARG A 115 -24.74 -12.03 3.68
C ARG A 115 -24.35 -10.57 3.85
N PHE A 116 -24.41 -9.84 2.75
CA PHE A 116 -24.15 -8.41 2.73
C PHE A 116 -25.48 -7.65 2.78
N VAL A 117 -25.64 -6.80 3.78
CA VAL A 117 -26.86 -6.00 3.97
C VAL A 117 -26.52 -4.54 3.94
N VAL A 118 -27.33 -3.77 3.21
CA VAL A 118 -27.24 -2.31 3.19
C VAL A 118 -28.33 -1.78 4.10
N VAL A 119 -27.93 -1.01 5.12
CA VAL A 119 -28.81 -0.48 6.16
C VAL A 119 -28.52 1.00 6.39
N ASN A 120 -29.55 1.74 6.78
CA ASN A 120 -29.45 3.09 7.31
C ASN A 120 -30.41 3.22 8.50
N ASN A 121 -30.43 4.39 9.14
CA ASN A 121 -31.38 4.63 10.23
C ASN A 121 -32.79 4.91 9.69
N ASP A 122 -33.51 3.83 9.36
CA ASP A 122 -34.89 3.83 8.85
C ASP A 122 -35.92 3.47 9.93
N ASP A 123 -35.54 3.55 11.22
CA ASP A 123 -36.34 3.16 12.39
C ASP A 123 -36.81 1.69 12.40
N LYS A 124 -36.30 0.83 11.51
CA LYS A 124 -36.59 -0.61 11.57
C LYS A 124 -35.72 -1.29 12.61
N HIS A 125 -36.32 -2.26 13.31
CA HIS A 125 -35.68 -3.05 14.35
C HIS A 125 -34.39 -3.74 13.85
N ASP A 126 -34.48 -4.44 12.71
CA ASP A 126 -33.34 -5.18 12.17
C ASP A 126 -32.20 -4.25 11.71
N SER A 127 -32.53 -3.13 11.07
CA SER A 127 -31.55 -2.09 10.71
C SER A 127 -30.84 -1.57 11.96
N MET A 128 -31.59 -1.32 13.04
CA MET A 128 -31.04 -0.81 14.29
C MET A 128 -30.11 -1.83 14.98
N ILE A 129 -30.43 -3.13 14.93
CA ILE A 129 -29.54 -4.19 15.42
C ILE A 129 -28.22 -4.15 14.65
N VAL A 130 -28.28 -4.12 13.31
CA VAL A 130 -27.08 -4.14 12.47
C VAL A 130 -26.24 -2.87 12.68
N LEU A 131 -26.86 -1.68 12.69
CA LEU A 131 -26.16 -0.42 12.96
C LEU A 131 -25.51 -0.41 14.35
N THR A 132 -26.18 -0.98 15.35
CA THR A 132 -25.62 -1.08 16.71
C THR A 132 -24.43 -2.04 16.75
N GLY A 133 -24.50 -3.16 16.05
CA GLY A 133 -23.37 -4.08 15.88
C GLY A 133 -22.18 -3.41 15.19
N LEU A 134 -22.43 -2.69 14.09
CA LEU A 134 -21.40 -1.91 13.39
C LEU A 134 -20.76 -0.85 14.28
N LYS A 135 -21.57 -0.06 14.99
CA LYS A 135 -21.09 0.94 15.94
C LYS A 135 -20.14 0.32 16.96
N ASN A 136 -20.50 -0.84 17.52
CA ASN A 136 -19.66 -1.53 18.51
C ASN A 136 -18.34 -2.02 17.90
N ILE A 137 -18.33 -2.49 16.65
CA ILE A 137 -17.11 -2.87 15.94
C ILE A 137 -16.23 -1.64 15.70
N PHE A 138 -16.78 -0.56 15.13
CA PHE A 138 -16.03 0.66 14.88
C PHE A 138 -15.44 1.24 16.17
N GLN A 139 -16.18 1.27 17.28
CA GLN A 139 -15.68 1.74 18.58
C GLN A 139 -14.53 0.89 19.13
N LYS A 140 -14.42 -0.38 18.74
CA LYS A 140 -13.32 -1.27 19.16
C LYS A 140 -12.12 -1.19 18.21
N GLN A 141 -12.38 -1.12 16.91
CA GLN A 141 -11.34 -1.17 15.87
C GLN A 141 -10.74 0.20 15.54
N LEU A 142 -11.41 1.29 15.93
CA LEU A 142 -10.98 2.67 15.71
C LEU A 142 -10.88 3.40 17.08
N PRO A 143 -9.87 3.09 17.90
CA PRO A 143 -9.75 3.63 19.27
C PRO A 143 -9.51 5.15 19.30
N GLU A 144 -8.85 5.71 18.28
CA GLU A 144 -8.58 7.15 18.14
C GLU A 144 -9.87 7.96 17.88
N MET A 145 -10.94 7.31 17.42
CA MET A 145 -12.20 7.97 17.09
C MET A 145 -13.12 8.03 18.33
N PRO A 146 -13.63 9.22 18.71
CA PRO A 146 -14.50 9.34 19.87
C PRO A 146 -15.76 8.48 19.74
N LYS A 147 -16.08 7.70 20.78
CA LYS A 147 -17.21 6.75 20.76
C LYS A 147 -18.56 7.41 20.43
N ALA A 148 -18.79 8.61 20.97
CA ALA A 148 -20.00 9.39 20.70
C ALA A 148 -20.05 9.91 19.25
N TYR A 149 -18.89 10.22 18.67
CA TYR A 149 -18.78 10.64 17.27
C TYR A 149 -19.14 9.49 16.33
N ILE A 150 -18.60 8.30 16.57
CA ILE A 150 -18.96 7.07 15.82
C ILE A 150 -20.46 6.83 15.89
N ALA A 151 -21.03 6.82 17.09
CA ALA A 151 -22.45 6.57 17.28
C ALA A 151 -23.32 7.59 16.51
N ARG A 152 -22.98 8.88 16.61
CA ARG A 152 -23.70 9.95 15.93
C ARG A 152 -23.74 9.76 14.42
N LEU A 153 -22.63 9.39 13.79
CA LEU A 153 -22.56 9.23 12.33
C LEU A 153 -23.15 7.90 11.85
N VAL A 154 -22.95 6.80 12.59
CA VAL A 154 -23.55 5.50 12.22
C VAL A 154 -25.08 5.55 12.27
N TYR A 155 -25.66 6.28 13.23
CA TYR A 155 -27.11 6.44 13.34
C TYR A 155 -27.65 7.66 12.57
N ASP A 156 -26.81 8.39 11.86
CA ASP A 156 -27.25 9.52 11.05
C ASP A 156 -28.01 9.03 9.82
N ARG A 157 -29.19 9.61 9.55
CA ARG A 157 -30.06 9.17 8.45
C ARG A 157 -29.50 9.48 7.06
N SER A 158 -28.57 10.43 6.95
CA SER A 158 -27.88 10.77 5.70
C SER A 158 -26.70 9.84 5.41
N HIS A 159 -26.35 8.95 6.35
CA HIS A 159 -25.31 7.96 6.18
C HIS A 159 -25.92 6.61 5.82
N LEU A 160 -25.14 5.82 5.09
CA LEU A 160 -25.50 4.49 4.65
C LEU A 160 -24.40 3.53 5.07
N SER A 161 -24.76 2.38 5.64
CA SER A 161 -23.80 1.35 6.02
C SER A 161 -24.04 0.07 5.25
N ILE A 162 -22.97 -0.52 4.72
CA ILE A 162 -22.98 -1.90 4.24
C ILE A 162 -22.32 -2.77 5.30
N ALA A 163 -23.01 -3.82 5.75
CA ALA A 163 -22.56 -4.73 6.79
C ALA A 163 -22.45 -6.15 6.26
N ILE A 164 -21.47 -6.88 6.78
CA ILE A 164 -21.40 -8.33 6.70
C ILE A 164 -22.12 -8.88 7.92
N VAL A 165 -23.16 -9.66 7.70
CA VAL A 165 -23.91 -10.31 8.78
C VAL A 165 -23.92 -11.82 8.60
N ARG A 166 -23.77 -12.54 9.71
CA ARG A 166 -24.03 -13.97 9.82
C ARG A 166 -25.48 -14.20 10.22
N ASP A 167 -25.85 -15.46 10.41
CA ASP A 167 -27.13 -15.85 10.98
C ASP A 167 -27.42 -15.08 12.28
N ASN A 168 -28.71 -14.81 12.52
CA ASN A 168 -29.19 -14.02 13.65
C ASN A 168 -28.67 -12.56 13.70
N LEU A 169 -28.35 -11.96 12.55
CA LEU A 169 -27.92 -10.56 12.43
C LEU A 169 -26.61 -10.23 13.17
N VAL A 170 -25.78 -11.25 13.42
CA VAL A 170 -24.47 -11.04 14.04
C VAL A 170 -23.56 -10.32 13.04
N VAL A 171 -23.13 -9.11 13.40
CA VAL A 171 -22.30 -8.27 12.53
C VAL A 171 -20.84 -8.70 12.63
N VAL A 172 -20.21 -8.93 11.48
CA VAL A 172 -18.78 -9.28 11.36
C VAL A 172 -17.93 -8.06 11.05
N GLY A 173 -18.48 -7.09 10.31
CA GLY A 173 -17.80 -5.87 9.92
C GLY A 173 -18.64 -5.06 8.95
N GLY A 174 -18.15 -3.87 8.57
CA GLY A 174 -18.87 -3.02 7.65
C GLY A 174 -18.13 -1.76 7.22
N ILE A 175 -18.75 -1.06 6.27
CA ILE A 175 -18.34 0.25 5.81
C ILE A 175 -19.51 1.20 5.96
N THR A 176 -19.29 2.36 6.57
CA THR A 176 -20.25 3.46 6.61
C THR A 176 -19.79 4.56 5.67
N ILE A 177 -20.69 4.98 4.78
CA ILE A 177 -20.46 6.03 3.81
C ILE A 177 -21.45 7.18 3.99
N ARG A 178 -21.05 8.35 3.50
CA ARG A 178 -21.92 9.49 3.30
C ARG A 178 -21.97 9.82 1.79
N PRO A 179 -23.07 9.50 1.09
CA PRO A 179 -23.17 9.73 -0.34
C PRO A 179 -23.46 11.21 -0.66
N PHE A 180 -22.75 11.75 -1.65
CA PHE A 180 -22.98 13.08 -2.22
C PHE A 180 -23.31 12.95 -3.71
N GLU A 181 -24.50 12.44 -4.03
CA GLU A 181 -24.89 12.08 -5.40
C GLU A 181 -24.78 13.24 -6.40
N ASN A 182 -25.12 14.47 -5.99
CA ASN A 182 -25.01 15.66 -6.83
C ASN A 182 -23.56 16.01 -7.20
N HIS A 183 -22.60 15.55 -6.42
CA HIS A 183 -21.16 15.77 -6.61
C HIS A 183 -20.45 14.50 -7.14
N GLU A 184 -21.21 13.45 -7.45
CA GLU A 184 -20.73 12.16 -7.98
C GLU A 184 -19.68 11.43 -7.10
N PHE A 185 -19.57 11.77 -5.81
CA PHE A 185 -18.66 11.11 -4.87
C PHE A 185 -19.37 10.65 -3.59
N ALA A 186 -18.78 9.69 -2.88
CA ALA A 186 -19.15 9.38 -1.49
C ALA A 186 -17.93 9.41 -0.59
N GLU A 187 -18.13 9.89 0.63
CA GLU A 187 -17.13 9.83 1.69
C GLU A 187 -17.24 8.48 2.40
N ILE A 188 -16.14 7.73 2.49
CA ILE A 188 -16.04 6.57 3.37
C ILE A 188 -15.62 7.08 4.74
N VAL A 189 -16.57 7.05 5.69
CA VAL A 189 -16.42 7.56 7.04
C VAL A 189 -15.77 6.52 7.95
N PHE A 190 -16.27 5.28 7.91
CA PHE A 190 -15.73 4.18 8.70
C PHE A 190 -15.59 2.92 7.86
N CYS A 191 -14.52 2.17 8.07
CA CYS A 191 -14.29 0.87 7.45
C CYS A 191 -13.56 -0.02 8.45
N ALA A 192 -14.21 -1.08 8.93
CA ALA A 192 -13.60 -2.00 9.88
C ALA A 192 -14.22 -3.40 9.81
N ILE A 193 -13.40 -4.40 10.12
CA ILE A 193 -13.80 -5.80 10.30
C ILE A 193 -13.41 -6.21 11.72
N SER A 194 -14.22 -7.02 12.38
CA SER A 194 -13.90 -7.60 13.70
C SER A 194 -12.53 -8.28 13.67
N SER A 195 -11.69 -8.03 14.67
CA SER A 195 -10.33 -8.59 14.76
C SER A 195 -10.29 -10.12 14.69
N THR A 196 -11.29 -10.79 15.27
CA THR A 196 -11.45 -12.26 15.23
C THR A 196 -11.65 -12.83 13.83
N GLU A 197 -12.03 -11.99 12.87
CA GLU A 197 -12.43 -12.37 11.51
C GLU A 197 -11.55 -11.65 10.45
N GLN A 198 -10.46 -11.00 10.89
CA GLN A 198 -9.49 -10.42 9.97
C GLN A 198 -8.75 -11.54 9.20
N VAL A 199 -8.06 -11.20 8.10
CA VAL A 199 -7.30 -12.13 7.23
C VAL A 199 -8.15 -13.06 6.33
N ARG A 200 -9.44 -13.28 6.59
CA ARG A 200 -10.33 -14.10 5.71
C ARG A 200 -10.74 -13.43 4.38
N GLY A 201 -10.23 -12.23 4.11
CA GLY A 201 -10.50 -11.46 2.90
C GLY A 201 -11.83 -10.70 2.89
N TYR A 202 -12.57 -10.66 4.00
CA TYR A 202 -13.86 -9.97 4.13
C TYR A 202 -13.80 -8.49 3.74
N GLY A 203 -12.75 -7.75 4.15
CA GLY A 203 -12.66 -6.31 3.83
C GLY A 203 -12.67 -6.01 2.34
N ALA A 204 -11.89 -6.77 1.56
CA ALA A 204 -11.88 -6.61 0.11
C ALA A 204 -13.18 -7.10 -0.56
N HIS A 205 -13.79 -8.17 -0.03
CA HIS A 205 -15.09 -8.63 -0.53
C HIS A 205 -16.19 -7.60 -0.28
N LEU A 206 -16.19 -6.99 0.91
CA LEU A 206 -17.07 -5.89 1.32
C LEU A 206 -16.90 -4.65 0.45
N MET A 207 -15.66 -4.27 0.13
CA MET A 207 -15.38 -3.15 -0.78
C MET A 207 -15.88 -3.43 -2.21
N ASN A 208 -15.76 -4.67 -2.69
CA ASN A 208 -16.31 -5.05 -4.00
C ASN A 208 -17.84 -4.96 -4.02
N HIS A 209 -18.50 -5.47 -2.98
CA HIS A 209 -19.94 -5.33 -2.78
C HIS A 209 -20.36 -3.86 -2.73
N LEU A 210 -19.66 -3.01 -1.97
CA LEU A 210 -19.92 -1.58 -1.89
C LEU A 210 -19.82 -0.90 -3.26
N LYS A 211 -18.74 -1.16 -4.01
CA LYS A 211 -18.54 -0.60 -5.35
C LYS A 211 -19.65 -1.01 -6.31
N ASP A 212 -19.97 -2.30 -6.36
CA ASP A 212 -21.00 -2.81 -7.27
C ASP A 212 -22.40 -2.30 -6.88
N TYR A 213 -22.70 -2.21 -5.58
CA TYR A 213 -23.94 -1.63 -5.08
C TYR A 213 -24.08 -0.16 -5.48
N ILE A 214 -23.09 0.68 -5.15
CA ILE A 214 -23.13 2.13 -5.40
C ILE A 214 -23.22 2.42 -6.89
N LYS A 215 -22.49 1.67 -7.72
CA LYS A 215 -22.57 1.80 -9.18
C LYS A 215 -23.92 1.41 -9.76
N ALA A 216 -24.60 0.43 -9.15
CA ALA A 216 -25.89 -0.03 -9.63
C ALA A 216 -27.04 0.87 -9.19
N THR A 217 -26.93 1.52 -8.03
CA THR A 217 -28.02 2.27 -7.40
C THR A 217 -27.89 3.79 -7.54
N THR A 218 -26.70 4.33 -7.76
CA THR A 218 -26.43 5.78 -7.75
C THR A 218 -25.59 6.22 -8.95
N LYS A 219 -25.38 7.54 -9.08
CA LYS A 219 -24.47 8.14 -10.09
C LYS A 219 -23.03 8.32 -9.59
N ILE A 220 -22.73 7.85 -8.38
CA ILE A 220 -21.44 8.06 -7.72
C ILE A 220 -20.36 7.27 -8.46
N LYS A 221 -19.25 7.95 -8.75
CA LYS A 221 -18.08 7.40 -9.46
C LYS A 221 -16.84 7.35 -8.59
N TYR A 222 -16.80 8.14 -7.53
CA TYR A 222 -15.61 8.36 -6.73
C TYR A 222 -15.86 8.06 -5.26
N PHE A 223 -14.86 7.49 -4.60
CA PHE A 223 -14.81 7.45 -3.14
C PHE A 223 -13.66 8.34 -2.65
N LEU A 224 -13.94 9.10 -1.59
CA LEU A 224 -12.95 9.84 -0.83
C LEU A 224 -12.93 9.33 0.59
N THR A 225 -11.75 9.25 1.20
CA THR A 225 -11.61 8.79 2.58
C THR A 225 -10.34 9.36 3.19
N TYR A 226 -10.37 9.60 4.50
CA TYR A 226 -9.17 9.79 5.29
C TYR A 226 -8.76 8.44 5.86
N ALA A 227 -7.60 7.95 5.44
CA ALA A 227 -7.05 6.67 5.88
C ALA A 227 -5.94 6.89 6.91
N ASP A 228 -6.03 6.19 8.03
CA ASP A 228 -4.92 6.08 8.98
C ASP A 228 -3.73 5.38 8.33
N ASN A 229 -2.52 5.63 8.84
CA ASN A 229 -1.27 5.09 8.28
C ASN A 229 -1.28 3.56 8.12
N TYR A 230 -1.88 2.85 9.06
CA TYR A 230 -2.03 1.38 9.01
C TYR A 230 -3.01 0.90 7.93
N ALA A 231 -3.97 1.73 7.53
CA ALA A 231 -5.01 1.39 6.56
C ALA A 231 -4.64 1.75 5.11
N ILE A 232 -3.61 2.58 4.88
CA ILE A 232 -3.18 3.01 3.54
C ILE A 232 -2.92 1.81 2.63
N GLY A 233 -2.23 0.77 3.12
CA GLY A 233 -1.94 -0.43 2.35
C GLY A 233 -3.22 -1.18 1.91
N TYR A 234 -4.23 -1.23 2.78
CA TYR A 234 -5.54 -1.80 2.44
C TYR A 234 -6.23 -0.99 1.34
N PHE A 235 -6.33 0.33 1.50
CA PHE A 235 -6.98 1.21 0.53
C PHE A 235 -6.25 1.22 -0.82
N LYS A 236 -4.92 1.23 -0.84
CA LYS A 236 -4.12 1.05 -2.07
C LYS A 236 -4.50 -0.24 -2.81
N LYS A 237 -4.59 -1.38 -2.10
CA LYS A 237 -5.04 -2.66 -2.68
C LYS A 237 -6.48 -2.62 -3.21
N GLN A 238 -7.31 -1.72 -2.67
CA GLN A 238 -8.67 -1.47 -3.17
C GLN A 238 -8.72 -0.44 -4.30
N GLY A 239 -7.60 0.02 -4.83
CA GLY A 239 -7.55 0.99 -5.93
C GLY A 239 -7.76 2.44 -5.49
N PHE A 240 -7.39 2.77 -4.24
CA PHE A 240 -7.26 4.15 -3.81
C PHE A 240 -5.83 4.67 -4.05
N THR A 241 -5.71 5.96 -4.34
CA THR A 241 -4.45 6.68 -4.47
C THR A 241 -4.45 7.91 -3.57
N LYS A 242 -3.26 8.38 -3.19
CA LYS A 242 -3.08 9.67 -2.49
C LYS A 242 -3.29 10.87 -3.44
N GLU A 243 -3.22 10.63 -4.75
CA GLU A 243 -3.41 11.67 -5.76
C GLU A 243 -4.91 11.97 -5.96
N ILE A 244 -5.33 13.15 -5.50
CA ILE A 244 -6.73 13.57 -5.59
C ILE A 244 -6.96 14.28 -6.92
N THR A 245 -7.55 13.57 -7.88
CA THR A 245 -7.89 14.13 -9.20
C THR A 245 -9.20 14.92 -9.18
N LEU A 246 -10.07 14.75 -8.17
CA LEU A 246 -11.28 15.57 -8.06
C LEU A 246 -10.91 17.02 -7.73
N PRO A 247 -11.49 18.01 -8.44
CA PRO A 247 -11.26 19.42 -8.12
C PRO A 247 -11.67 19.73 -6.67
N LYS A 248 -10.82 20.46 -5.93
CA LYS A 248 -11.06 20.83 -4.52
C LYS A 248 -12.47 21.39 -4.28
N LYS A 249 -12.98 22.24 -5.18
CA LYS A 249 -14.35 22.81 -5.11
C LYS A 249 -15.49 21.80 -5.05
N VAL A 250 -15.26 20.54 -5.44
CA VAL A 250 -16.28 19.49 -5.46
C VAL A 250 -16.44 18.83 -4.09
N TRP A 251 -15.38 18.73 -3.31
CA TRP A 251 -15.34 17.94 -2.06
C TRP A 251 -14.92 18.73 -0.82
N MET A 252 -14.18 19.82 -0.99
CA MET A 252 -13.71 20.65 0.11
C MET A 252 -14.90 21.31 0.82
N GLY A 253 -14.96 21.15 2.14
CA GLY A 253 -16.09 21.60 2.97
C GLY A 253 -17.26 20.60 3.07
N TYR A 254 -17.28 19.54 2.26
CA TYR A 254 -18.29 18.48 2.34
C TYR A 254 -17.84 17.30 3.19
N ILE A 255 -16.58 16.88 3.02
CA ILE A 255 -15.96 15.80 3.79
C ILE A 255 -15.40 16.33 5.11
N LYS A 256 -15.18 15.43 6.08
CA LYS A 256 -14.53 15.74 7.34
C LYS A 256 -13.03 15.54 7.25
N ASP A 257 -12.29 16.51 7.74
CA ASP A 257 -10.85 16.42 7.90
C ASP A 257 -10.54 15.72 9.23
N TYR A 258 -9.69 14.69 9.18
CA TYR A 258 -9.25 13.96 10.36
C TYR A 258 -7.75 14.19 10.53
N GLU A 259 -7.37 14.67 11.72
CA GLU A 259 -5.97 14.90 12.07
C GLU A 259 -5.19 13.57 12.02
N GLY A 260 -4.02 13.58 11.38
CA GLY A 260 -3.20 12.37 11.19
C GLY A 260 -3.69 11.41 10.11
N GLY A 261 -4.85 11.67 9.47
CA GLY A 261 -5.34 10.88 8.34
C GLY A 261 -4.75 11.32 7.00
N THR A 262 -4.46 10.36 6.11
CA THR A 262 -4.10 10.66 4.73
C THR A 262 -5.33 10.63 3.84
N LEU A 263 -5.64 11.75 3.16
CA LEU A 263 -6.71 11.80 2.17
C LEU A 263 -6.38 10.89 0.98
N MET A 264 -7.32 10.01 0.61
CA MET A 264 -7.19 9.09 -0.52
C MET A 264 -8.45 9.08 -1.39
N GLN A 265 -8.26 8.89 -2.69
CA GLN A 265 -9.32 8.82 -3.69
C GLN A 265 -9.34 7.46 -4.39
N CYS A 266 -10.52 6.87 -4.56
CA CYS A 266 -10.76 5.76 -5.50
C CYS A 266 -11.66 6.22 -6.64
N THR A 267 -11.20 6.00 -7.87
CA THR A 267 -12.02 6.19 -9.08
C THR A 267 -12.54 4.83 -9.54
N MET A 268 -13.85 4.63 -9.48
CA MET A 268 -14.44 3.35 -9.89
C MET A 268 -14.45 3.19 -11.41
N LEU A 269 -14.09 1.99 -11.87
CA LEU A 269 -14.14 1.63 -13.28
C LEU A 269 -15.59 1.43 -13.72
N PRO A 270 -16.05 2.03 -14.83
CA PRO A 270 -17.47 2.09 -15.16
C PRO A 270 -18.08 0.74 -15.53
N LYS A 271 -17.38 -0.08 -16.33
CA LYS A 271 -17.98 -1.29 -16.95
C LYS A 271 -17.78 -2.59 -16.16
N ILE A 272 -16.90 -2.60 -15.16
CA ILE A 272 -16.56 -3.83 -14.43
C ILE A 272 -17.56 -4.13 -13.31
N ARG A 273 -17.86 -5.41 -13.08
CA ARG A 273 -18.43 -5.87 -11.82
C ARG A 273 -17.28 -6.34 -10.92
N TYR A 274 -17.06 -5.64 -9.81
CA TYR A 274 -15.91 -5.86 -8.92
C TYR A 274 -15.95 -7.22 -8.24
N LEU A 275 -17.13 -7.77 -7.94
CA LEU A 275 -17.29 -9.14 -7.43
C LEU A 275 -16.75 -10.19 -8.41
N ASP A 276 -16.81 -9.92 -9.72
CA ASP A 276 -16.31 -10.80 -10.79
C ASP A 276 -14.86 -10.48 -11.19
N SER A 277 -14.18 -9.56 -10.49
CA SER A 277 -12.84 -9.07 -10.87
C SER A 277 -11.81 -10.18 -11.05
N THR A 278 -11.71 -11.14 -10.12
CA THR A 278 -10.79 -12.28 -10.22
C THR A 278 -11.04 -13.13 -11.46
N LYS A 279 -12.32 -13.38 -11.78
CA LYS A 279 -12.72 -14.13 -12.98
C LYS A 279 -12.39 -13.35 -14.25
N ILE A 280 -12.72 -12.07 -14.29
CA ILE A 280 -12.45 -11.19 -15.44
C ILE A 280 -10.94 -11.12 -15.73
N LEU A 281 -10.11 -10.93 -14.71
CA LEU A 281 -8.66 -10.90 -14.84
C LEU A 281 -8.11 -12.25 -15.32
N SER A 282 -8.65 -13.37 -14.83
CA SER A 282 -8.29 -14.71 -15.32
C SER A 282 -8.61 -14.86 -16.80
N VAL A 283 -9.80 -14.44 -17.25
CA VAL A 283 -10.21 -14.52 -18.66
C VAL A 283 -9.36 -13.60 -19.54
N GLN A 284 -9.04 -12.39 -19.08
CA GLN A 284 -8.13 -11.48 -19.78
C GLN A 284 -6.72 -12.09 -19.93
N LYS A 285 -6.19 -12.70 -18.85
CA LYS A 285 -4.93 -13.44 -18.89
C LYS A 285 -4.98 -14.58 -19.91
N ALA A 286 -6.07 -15.35 -19.94
CA ALA A 286 -6.26 -16.42 -20.91
C ALA A 286 -6.27 -15.90 -22.36
N ALA A 287 -6.94 -14.78 -22.63
CA ALA A 287 -6.96 -14.14 -23.95
C ALA A 287 -5.56 -13.64 -24.40
N ILE A 288 -4.80 -13.03 -23.48
CA ILE A 288 -3.41 -12.62 -23.75
C ILE A 288 -2.54 -13.84 -24.04
N LEU A 289 -2.64 -14.89 -23.22
CA LEU A 289 -1.88 -16.13 -23.41
C LEU A 289 -2.22 -16.81 -24.74
N LYS A 290 -3.48 -16.79 -25.17
CA LYS A 290 -3.89 -17.27 -26.50
C LYS A 290 -3.13 -16.52 -27.59
N LYS A 291 -3.07 -15.18 -27.50
CA LYS A 291 -2.34 -14.37 -28.49
C LYS A 291 -0.83 -14.67 -28.44
N ILE A 292 -0.25 -14.80 -27.25
CA ILE A 292 1.16 -15.19 -27.07
C ILE A 292 1.41 -16.55 -27.72
N ARG A 293 0.59 -17.57 -27.48
CA ARG A 293 0.74 -18.91 -28.09
C ARG A 293 0.67 -18.92 -29.61
N SER A 294 -0.08 -17.97 -30.22
CA SER A 294 -0.12 -17.86 -31.70
C SER A 294 1.18 -17.38 -32.33
N ILE A 295 2.07 -16.77 -31.53
CA ILE A 295 3.36 -16.21 -31.98
C ILE A 295 4.53 -17.03 -31.40
N SER A 296 4.42 -17.37 -30.12
CA SER A 296 5.43 -18.05 -29.33
C SER A 296 5.19 -19.56 -29.28
N LYS A 297 6.25 -20.31 -29.58
CA LYS A 297 6.32 -21.76 -29.41
C LYS A 297 6.74 -22.19 -28.00
N SER A 298 6.87 -21.28 -27.02
CA SER A 298 7.32 -21.63 -25.65
C SER A 298 6.42 -22.63 -24.93
N HIS A 299 5.20 -22.85 -25.41
CA HIS A 299 4.27 -23.84 -24.87
C HIS A 299 4.52 -25.27 -25.39
N VAL A 300 5.40 -25.44 -26.39
CA VAL A 300 5.78 -26.74 -26.95
C VAL A 300 6.82 -27.39 -26.04
N ILE A 301 6.49 -28.56 -25.51
CA ILE A 301 7.41 -29.35 -24.68
C ILE A 301 8.27 -30.19 -25.61
N HIS A 302 9.58 -29.92 -25.64
CA HIS A 302 10.55 -30.67 -26.42
C HIS A 302 11.10 -31.85 -25.60
N LYS A 303 11.46 -32.95 -26.28
CA LYS A 303 12.10 -34.10 -25.63
C LYS A 303 13.45 -33.69 -25.05
N GLY A 304 13.75 -34.13 -23.84
CA GLY A 304 15.03 -33.87 -23.17
C GLY A 304 16.23 -34.35 -23.99
N LEU A 305 17.32 -33.56 -23.97
CA LEU A 305 18.54 -33.86 -24.69
C LEU A 305 19.24 -35.09 -24.10
N SER A 306 19.52 -36.09 -24.94
CA SER A 306 20.20 -37.31 -24.51
C SER A 306 21.70 -37.11 -24.26
N HIS A 307 22.25 -36.02 -24.78
CA HIS A 307 23.68 -35.65 -24.71
C HIS A 307 24.20 -35.50 -23.28
N PHE A 308 23.36 -35.00 -22.37
CA PHE A 308 23.72 -34.76 -20.97
C PHE A 308 23.53 -35.99 -20.06
N LYS A 309 23.18 -37.15 -20.61
CA LYS A 309 23.05 -38.39 -19.82
C LYS A 309 24.40 -39.01 -19.44
N ASN A 310 25.47 -38.65 -20.14
CA ASN A 310 26.82 -39.13 -19.88
C ASN A 310 27.61 -38.06 -19.09
N GLU A 311 28.40 -38.46 -18.09
CA GLU A 311 29.14 -37.53 -17.23
C GLU A 311 30.22 -36.71 -17.98
N ASN A 312 30.76 -37.25 -19.08
CA ASN A 312 31.76 -36.58 -19.91
C ASN A 312 31.15 -36.00 -21.20
N PHE A 313 30.27 -35.00 -21.08
CA PHE A 313 29.67 -34.35 -22.23
C PHE A 313 30.49 -33.13 -22.72
N THR A 314 30.48 -32.90 -24.02
CA THR A 314 31.06 -31.70 -24.64
C THR A 314 30.03 -30.56 -24.73
N PRO A 315 30.44 -29.28 -24.70
CA PRO A 315 29.52 -28.17 -24.91
C PRO A 315 28.79 -28.27 -26.27
N LEU A 316 27.46 -28.16 -26.26
CA LEU A 316 26.65 -28.11 -27.47
C LEU A 316 26.49 -26.67 -27.94
N ASN A 317 26.40 -26.49 -29.26
CA ASN A 317 26.01 -25.21 -29.84
C ASN A 317 24.49 -25.03 -29.70
N PRO A 318 24.00 -23.93 -29.07
CA PRO A 318 22.57 -23.67 -28.90
C PRO A 318 21.76 -23.69 -30.20
N PHE A 319 22.35 -23.33 -31.35
CA PHE A 319 21.67 -23.34 -32.64
C PHE A 319 21.38 -24.74 -33.19
N ASP A 320 22.06 -25.77 -32.67
CA ASP A 320 21.88 -27.16 -33.07
C ASP A 320 20.82 -27.88 -32.22
N ILE A 321 20.31 -27.23 -31.16
CA ILE A 321 19.31 -27.78 -30.26
C ILE A 321 17.89 -27.58 -30.83
N PRO A 322 17.14 -28.67 -31.12
CA PRO A 322 15.73 -28.57 -31.49
C PRO A 322 14.93 -27.82 -30.42
N GLY A 323 14.08 -26.89 -30.83
CA GLY A 323 13.34 -26.00 -29.92
C GLY A 323 14.00 -24.64 -29.69
N ILE A 324 15.32 -24.57 -29.47
CA ILE A 324 16.04 -23.29 -29.33
C ILE A 324 16.08 -22.54 -30.66
N LYS A 325 16.47 -23.24 -31.73
CA LYS A 325 16.45 -22.72 -33.10
C LYS A 325 15.05 -22.28 -33.54
N GLU A 326 14.02 -23.03 -33.17
CA GLU A 326 12.63 -22.75 -33.54
C GLU A 326 11.99 -21.63 -32.74
N ALA A 327 12.44 -21.42 -31.51
CA ALA A 327 12.01 -20.32 -30.65
C ALA A 327 12.56 -18.95 -31.11
N GLY A 328 13.44 -18.93 -32.12
CA GLY A 328 14.09 -17.70 -32.58
C GLY A 328 15.09 -17.16 -31.56
N TRP A 329 15.67 -18.04 -30.74
CA TRP A 329 16.67 -17.66 -29.75
C TRP A 329 17.87 -17.01 -30.43
N THR A 330 18.35 -15.92 -29.84
CA THR A 330 19.56 -15.22 -30.26
C THR A 330 20.45 -15.03 -29.04
N ARG A 331 21.77 -14.92 -29.27
CA ARG A 331 22.73 -14.65 -28.20
C ARG A 331 22.41 -13.34 -27.47
N GLU A 332 21.93 -12.34 -28.21
CA GLU A 332 21.48 -11.06 -27.65
C GLU A 332 20.31 -11.20 -26.67
N MET A 333 19.35 -12.10 -26.95
CA MET A 333 18.25 -12.39 -26.03
C MET A 333 18.72 -13.06 -24.75
N ASP A 334 19.72 -13.94 -24.83
CA ASP A 334 20.33 -14.60 -23.67
C ASP A 334 21.12 -13.60 -22.83
N ASP A 335 21.95 -12.78 -23.47
CA ASP A 335 22.70 -11.71 -22.80
C ASP A 335 21.73 -10.73 -22.09
N LEU A 336 20.58 -10.44 -22.70
CA LEU A 336 19.55 -9.58 -22.10
C LEU A 336 18.76 -10.28 -20.98
N ALA A 337 18.56 -11.59 -21.05
CA ALA A 337 17.93 -12.39 -19.99
C ALA A 337 18.87 -12.61 -18.79
N GLN A 338 20.17 -12.72 -19.04
CA GLN A 338 21.22 -12.83 -18.03
C GLN A 338 21.58 -11.50 -17.39
N LYS A 339 21.24 -10.37 -18.03
CA LYS A 339 21.36 -9.05 -17.39
C LYS A 339 20.49 -9.04 -16.12
N PRO A 340 21.10 -8.84 -14.94
CA PRO A 340 20.32 -8.72 -13.72
C PRO A 340 19.36 -7.53 -13.87
N LYS A 341 18.05 -7.79 -13.66
CA LYS A 341 16.99 -6.78 -13.83
C LYS A 341 17.12 -5.58 -12.89
N ARG A 342 17.88 -5.74 -11.82
CA ARG A 342 18.15 -4.76 -10.76
C ARG A 342 19.64 -4.84 -10.43
N GLY A 343 20.22 -3.76 -9.94
CA GLY A 343 21.62 -3.73 -9.50
C GLY A 343 21.91 -4.77 -8.41
N ALA A 344 23.17 -5.20 -8.29
CA ALA A 344 23.61 -6.19 -7.30
C ALA A 344 23.27 -5.81 -5.85
N HIS A 345 23.12 -4.51 -5.58
CA HIS A 345 22.88 -3.95 -4.26
C HIS A 345 21.39 -3.76 -3.94
N HIS A 346 20.48 -3.99 -4.90
CA HIS A 346 19.06 -3.68 -4.76
C HIS A 346 18.39 -4.42 -3.59
N ILE A 347 18.67 -5.72 -3.42
CA ILE A 347 18.09 -6.53 -2.34
C ILE A 347 18.58 -6.06 -0.96
N PRO A 348 19.90 -5.85 -0.74
CA PRO A 348 20.38 -5.23 0.48
C PRO A 348 19.75 -3.86 0.78
N MET A 349 19.70 -2.96 -0.20
CA MET A 349 19.09 -1.62 -0.04
C MET A 349 17.60 -1.71 0.33
N LEU A 350 16.84 -2.56 -0.36
CA LEU A 350 15.43 -2.79 -0.07
C LEU A 350 15.23 -3.32 1.35
N THR A 351 16.10 -4.21 1.80
CA THR A 351 16.04 -4.79 3.15
C THR A 351 16.27 -3.72 4.22
N ILE A 352 17.26 -2.85 4.03
CA ILE A 352 17.55 -1.73 4.95
C ILE A 352 16.42 -0.68 4.91
N LEU A 353 15.92 -0.33 3.73
CA LEU A 353 14.79 0.61 3.60
C LEU A 353 13.53 0.08 4.29
N THR A 354 13.22 -1.20 4.11
CA THR A 354 12.08 -1.86 4.77
C THR A 354 12.23 -1.83 6.29
N GLU A 355 13.44 -2.08 6.81
CA GLU A 355 13.74 -1.95 8.25
C GLU A 355 13.44 -0.53 8.73
N MET A 356 13.88 0.51 8.01
CA MET A 356 13.60 1.89 8.36
C MET A 356 12.09 2.21 8.34
N GLN A 357 11.38 1.73 7.32
CA GLN A 357 9.93 1.94 7.15
C GLN A 357 9.06 1.18 8.16
N ASN A 358 9.60 0.15 8.82
CA ASN A 358 8.89 -0.60 9.86
C ASN A 358 9.33 -0.20 11.28
N HIS A 359 10.43 0.54 11.42
CA HIS A 359 10.95 0.92 12.72
C HIS A 359 10.01 1.92 13.45
N PRO A 360 9.67 1.74 14.74
CA PRO A 360 8.69 2.58 15.46
C PRO A 360 9.01 4.09 15.50
N SER A 361 10.28 4.45 15.30
CA SER A 361 10.74 5.86 15.30
C SER A 361 10.75 6.52 13.91
N ASN A 362 10.13 5.92 12.89
CA ASN A 362 10.20 6.42 11.51
C ASN A 362 9.25 7.58 11.18
N TRP A 363 8.23 7.82 12.01
CA TRP A 363 7.10 8.67 11.65
C TRP A 363 7.48 10.08 11.16
N PRO A 364 8.57 10.74 11.63
CA PRO A 364 8.96 12.05 11.11
C PRO A 364 9.57 12.02 9.71
N PHE A 365 10.01 10.85 9.25
CA PHE A 365 10.83 10.69 8.05
C PHE A 365 10.06 9.99 6.91
N LEU A 366 8.78 9.68 7.11
CA LEU A 366 7.97 8.93 6.14
C LEU A 366 7.71 9.71 4.85
N GLN A 367 7.65 11.04 4.92
CA GLN A 367 7.31 11.95 3.81
C GLN A 367 8.21 13.19 3.86
N PRO A 368 8.35 13.94 2.75
CA PRO A 368 9.03 15.23 2.76
C PRO A 368 8.40 16.19 3.78
N VAL A 369 9.22 17.01 4.44
CA VAL A 369 8.73 18.04 5.37
C VAL A 369 7.84 19.03 4.64
N ASN A 370 6.62 19.25 5.11
CA ASN A 370 5.69 20.14 4.44
C ASN A 370 6.11 21.61 4.61
N ARG A 371 6.37 22.32 3.49
CA ARG A 371 6.76 23.74 3.49
C ARG A 371 5.69 24.65 4.10
N ASP A 372 4.42 24.29 3.99
CA ASP A 372 3.32 25.08 4.54
C ASP A 372 3.23 24.95 6.06
N GLU A 373 3.73 23.84 6.63
CA GLU A 373 3.76 23.60 8.08
C GLU A 373 5.06 24.08 8.72
N VAL A 374 6.19 23.98 7.99
CA VAL A 374 7.53 24.34 8.46
C VAL A 374 8.20 25.29 7.45
N ALA A 375 7.89 26.58 7.59
CA ALA A 375 8.16 27.59 6.56
C ALA A 375 9.66 27.79 6.26
N ASP A 376 10.53 27.75 7.27
CA ASP A 376 11.97 28.00 7.18
C ASP A 376 12.81 26.74 6.92
N TYR A 377 12.19 25.55 6.91
CA TYR A 377 12.90 24.28 6.81
C TYR A 377 13.83 24.22 5.58
N TYR A 378 13.30 24.57 4.41
CA TYR A 378 14.03 24.55 3.14
C TYR A 378 15.01 25.73 2.98
N GLU A 379 14.98 26.70 3.89
CA GLU A 379 16.00 27.74 3.98
C GLU A 379 17.21 27.23 4.77
N VAL A 380 16.97 26.42 5.81
CA VAL A 380 18.01 25.83 6.67
C VAL A 380 18.62 24.57 6.04
N ILE A 381 17.78 23.66 5.54
CA ILE A 381 18.17 22.36 4.98
C ILE A 381 18.25 22.45 3.46
N LYS A 382 19.46 22.19 2.92
CA LYS A 382 19.75 22.34 1.48
C LYS A 382 19.51 21.08 0.67
N GLU A 383 19.70 19.91 1.27
CA GLU A 383 19.51 18.61 0.62
C GLU A 383 18.48 17.80 1.39
N PRO A 384 17.17 18.11 1.27
CA PRO A 384 16.12 17.40 1.98
C PRO A 384 16.04 15.94 1.50
N MET A 385 15.74 15.02 2.42
CA MET A 385 15.57 13.60 2.12
C MET A 385 14.55 12.98 3.07
N ASP A 386 13.82 11.98 2.59
CA ASP A 386 12.80 11.23 3.32
C ASP A 386 12.64 9.80 2.77
N LEU A 387 12.00 8.92 3.53
CA LEU A 387 11.86 7.51 3.21
C LEU A 387 11.03 7.24 1.94
N SER A 388 10.04 8.08 1.63
CA SER A 388 9.26 7.91 0.40
C SER A 388 10.02 8.33 -0.85
N THR A 389 10.84 9.37 -0.75
CA THR A 389 11.78 9.74 -1.82
C THR A 389 12.81 8.63 -2.03
N MET A 390 13.36 8.06 -0.95
CA MET A 390 14.29 6.93 -1.06
C MET A 390 13.65 5.68 -1.68
N GLU A 391 12.38 5.38 -1.36
CA GLU A 391 11.60 4.30 -1.98
C GLU A 391 11.46 4.51 -3.49
N VAL A 392 11.06 5.70 -3.93
CA VAL A 392 10.95 6.03 -5.36
C VAL A 392 12.30 5.93 -6.07
N LYS A 393 13.39 6.38 -5.45
CA LYS A 393 14.74 6.25 -6.01
C LYS A 393 15.13 4.77 -6.18
N LEU A 394 14.86 3.94 -5.18
CA LEU A 394 15.19 2.51 -5.23
C LEU A 394 14.34 1.75 -6.27
N GLU A 395 13.05 2.05 -6.37
CA GLU A 395 12.15 1.42 -7.35
C GLU A 395 12.54 1.74 -8.80
N ASN A 396 13.17 2.91 -9.02
CA ASN A 396 13.62 3.37 -10.33
C ASN A 396 15.11 3.08 -10.61
N ASP A 397 15.78 2.25 -9.80
CA ASP A 397 17.23 1.95 -9.91
C ASP A 397 18.11 3.22 -9.94
N ALA A 398 17.75 4.25 -9.17
CA ALA A 398 18.47 5.52 -9.12
C ALA A 398 19.68 5.52 -8.15
N TYR A 399 19.99 4.39 -7.51
CA TYR A 399 21.20 4.21 -6.70
C TYR A 399 22.19 3.34 -7.45
N GLU A 400 23.36 3.88 -7.79
CA GLU A 400 24.41 3.15 -8.49
C GLU A 400 25.22 2.27 -7.53
N SER A 401 25.36 2.71 -6.27
CA SER A 401 26.12 2.03 -5.23
C SER A 401 25.42 2.04 -3.87
N MET A 402 25.85 1.15 -2.97
CA MET A 402 25.39 1.18 -1.56
C MET A 402 25.73 2.50 -0.88
N ASP A 403 26.84 3.15 -1.27
CA ASP A 403 27.27 4.42 -0.69
C ASP A 403 26.26 5.55 -0.99
N ASP A 404 25.69 5.58 -2.21
CA ASP A 404 24.64 6.56 -2.57
C ASP A 404 23.38 6.38 -1.72
N PHE A 405 23.00 5.12 -1.46
CA PHE A 405 21.84 4.81 -0.61
C PHE A 405 22.09 5.20 0.84
N ILE A 406 23.27 4.89 1.37
CA ILE A 406 23.65 5.21 2.74
C ILE A 406 23.86 6.71 2.94
N TYR A 407 24.29 7.44 1.92
CA TYR A 407 24.33 8.90 1.92
C TYR A 407 22.94 9.50 2.17
N ASP A 408 21.91 9.02 1.47
CA ASP A 408 20.53 9.48 1.66
C ASP A 408 19.98 9.09 3.04
N CYS A 409 20.30 7.90 3.56
CA CYS A 409 19.99 7.55 4.96
C CYS A 409 20.60 8.59 5.91
N LYS A 410 21.87 8.96 5.70
CA LYS A 410 22.59 9.93 6.53
C LYS A 410 21.97 11.33 6.43
N LEU A 411 21.53 11.75 5.25
CA LEU A 411 20.84 13.03 5.06
C LEU A 411 19.60 13.12 5.96
N ILE A 412 18.77 12.07 6.01
CA ILE A 412 17.58 12.03 6.89
C ILE A 412 17.97 12.36 8.34
N PHE A 413 19.02 11.70 8.85
CA PHE A 413 19.43 11.86 10.25
C PHE A 413 20.10 13.21 10.50
N ASN A 414 21.00 13.63 9.62
CA ASN A 414 21.75 14.87 9.76
C ASN A 414 20.86 16.10 9.61
N ASN A 415 19.96 16.11 8.61
CA ASN A 415 19.01 17.20 8.44
C ASN A 415 18.09 17.33 9.65
N CYS A 416 17.63 16.19 10.20
CA CYS A 416 16.84 16.19 11.42
C CYS A 416 17.61 16.79 12.60
N ARG A 417 18.86 16.38 12.80
CA ARG A 417 19.72 16.88 13.90
C ARG A 417 20.14 18.35 13.72
N GLN A 418 20.30 18.80 12.49
CA GLN A 418 20.65 20.18 12.18
C GLN A 418 19.48 21.13 12.45
N TYR A 419 18.26 20.71 12.10
CA TYR A 419 17.08 21.55 12.25
C TYR A 419 16.47 21.48 13.65
N ASN A 420 16.51 20.32 14.31
CA ASN A 420 15.85 20.09 15.59
C ASN A 420 16.84 20.06 16.76
N GLY A 421 16.43 20.57 17.93
CA GLY A 421 17.25 20.49 19.14
C GLY A 421 17.37 19.06 19.70
N GLU A 422 18.47 18.75 20.39
CA GLU A 422 18.80 17.39 20.86
C GLU A 422 17.76 16.76 21.81
N ASN A 423 17.04 17.61 22.54
CA ASN A 423 16.02 17.18 23.50
C ASN A 423 14.69 16.78 22.85
N THR A 424 14.50 17.12 21.57
CA THR A 424 13.24 16.86 20.84
C THR A 424 13.05 15.38 20.51
N THR A 425 11.78 14.97 20.37
CA THR A 425 11.43 13.62 19.91
C THR A 425 11.98 13.33 18.50
N PHE A 426 12.01 14.34 17.62
CA PHE A 426 12.58 14.25 16.28
C PHE A 426 14.05 13.83 16.27
N TYR A 427 14.87 14.54 17.05
CA TYR A 427 16.31 14.24 17.16
C TYR A 427 16.55 12.84 17.76
N LYS A 428 15.80 12.49 18.81
CA LYS A 428 15.87 11.15 19.42
C LYS A 428 15.49 10.05 18.43
N ASN A 429 14.48 10.29 17.60
CA ASN A 429 14.04 9.35 16.57
C ASN A 429 15.08 9.16 15.47
N ALA A 430 15.74 10.23 15.02
CA ALA A 430 16.84 10.14 14.06
C ALA A 430 17.97 9.23 14.58
N ASN A 431 18.36 9.39 15.85
CA ASN A 431 19.40 8.56 16.46
C ASN A 431 18.99 7.09 16.61
N LYS A 432 17.72 6.82 16.92
CA LYS A 432 17.21 5.43 17.01
C LYS A 432 17.21 4.77 15.64
N LEU A 433 16.73 5.48 14.62
CA LEU A 433 16.65 4.97 13.26
C LEU A 433 18.06 4.75 12.64
N GLU A 434 18.99 5.67 12.88
CA GLU A 434 20.39 5.52 12.48
C GLU A 434 21.05 4.28 13.10
N LYS A 435 20.79 4.02 14.39
CA LYS A 435 21.27 2.80 15.06
C LYS A 435 20.69 1.53 14.43
N ALA A 436 19.40 1.54 14.05
CA ALA A 436 18.77 0.43 13.37
C ALA A 436 19.41 0.16 11.99
N VAL A 437 19.67 1.21 11.21
CA VAL A 437 20.38 1.11 9.92
C VAL A 437 21.79 0.55 10.11
N ILE A 438 22.54 1.06 11.09
CA ILE A 438 23.89 0.56 11.43
C ILE A 438 23.86 -0.92 11.81
N ALA A 439 22.88 -1.33 12.61
CA ALA A 439 22.71 -2.74 12.99
C ALA A 439 22.41 -3.60 11.77
N LYS A 440 21.50 -3.15 10.90
CA LYS A 440 21.09 -3.89 9.70
C LYS A 440 22.18 -3.96 8.65
N LEU A 441 22.98 -2.91 8.47
CA LEU A 441 24.08 -2.90 7.52
C LEU A 441 25.17 -3.93 7.87
N LYS A 442 25.32 -4.28 9.15
CA LYS A 442 26.26 -5.34 9.59
C LYS A 442 25.86 -6.74 9.13
N ASP A 443 24.59 -6.96 8.75
CA ASP A 443 24.15 -8.22 8.14
C ASP A 443 24.74 -8.42 6.73
N PHE A 444 25.36 -7.37 6.16
CA PHE A 444 25.97 -7.37 4.83
C PHE A 444 27.47 -6.97 4.90
N PRO A 445 28.37 -7.91 5.24
CA PRO A 445 29.79 -7.63 5.45
C PRO A 445 30.50 -6.97 4.26
N GLU A 446 30.03 -7.23 3.04
CA GLU A 446 30.52 -6.62 1.80
C GLU A 446 30.35 -5.09 1.73
N TYR A 447 29.46 -4.52 2.55
CA TYR A 447 29.24 -3.07 2.65
C TYR A 447 29.79 -2.46 3.95
N SER A 448 30.74 -3.16 4.59
CA SER A 448 31.40 -2.68 5.81
C SER A 448 32.06 -1.31 5.64
N SER A 449 32.57 -0.98 4.45
CA SER A 449 33.11 0.35 4.12
C SER A 449 32.05 1.45 4.13
N SER A 450 30.82 1.14 3.70
CA SER A 450 29.70 2.09 3.70
C SER A 450 29.28 2.48 5.12
N LEU A 451 29.61 1.66 6.13
CA LEU A 451 29.43 2.00 7.55
C LEU A 451 30.22 3.25 7.95
N GLU A 452 31.37 3.50 7.31
CA GLU A 452 32.15 4.71 7.55
C GLU A 452 31.40 5.98 7.16
N ILE A 453 30.53 5.91 6.16
CA ILE A 453 29.74 7.05 5.69
C ILE A 453 28.79 7.48 6.81
N LEU A 454 28.10 6.55 7.47
CA LEU A 454 27.19 6.85 8.59
C LEU A 454 27.94 7.32 9.85
N THR A 455 29.14 6.81 10.08
CA THR A 455 29.87 7.02 11.35
C THR A 455 30.83 8.21 11.32
N LYS A 456 31.26 8.68 10.15
CA LYS A 456 32.01 9.94 10.00
C LYS A 456 31.11 11.12 10.36
N ARG A 457 31.35 11.71 11.53
CA ARG A 457 30.67 12.93 11.99
C ARG A 457 31.07 14.13 11.15
#